data_AF-A0A075G2H4-F1
#
_entry.id   AF-A0A075G2H4-F1
#
_cell.length_a   1.000
_cell.length_b   1.000
_cell.length_c   1.000
_cell.angle_alpha   90.00
_cell.angle_beta   90.00
_cell.angle_gamma   90.00
#
_symmetry.space_group_name_H-M   'P 1'
#
loop_
_entity.id
_entity.type
_entity.pdbx_description
1 polymer ?
#
loop_
_entity_poly.entity_id
_entity_poly.type
_entity_poly.pdbx_seq_one_letter_code
_entity_poly.pdbx_strand_id
1 'polypeptide(L)' 'MHIVFTNRLICTYDTTDSRYHGRAVICSNPSIISTTGMIEAPARPREYYFEAMKRKMQGLDIQDVKKTIMENF' A
#
# COMPACT_ATOMS: atom_id res chain seq x y z
N MET A 1 -26.66 -2.09 13.63
CA MET A 1 -25.51 -1.90 12.73
C MET A 1 -24.63 -0.83 13.34
N HIS A 2 -23.36 -1.12 13.62
CA HIS A 2 -22.42 -0.14 14.19
C HIS A 2 -21.31 0.09 13.17
N ILE A 3 -21.03 1.36 12.89
CA ILE A 3 -19.99 1.77 11.94
C ILE A 3 -19.01 2.66 12.71
N VAL A 4 -17.72 2.36 12.59
CA VAL A 4 -16.64 3.09 13.26
C VAL A 4 -15.69 3.60 12.19
N PHE A 5 -15.32 4.88 12.30
CA PHE A 5 -14.33 5.50 11.44
C PHE A 5 -12.99 5.59 12.15
N THR A 6 -11.92 5.34 11.41
CA THR A 6 -10.54 5.50 11.88
C THR A 6 -9.66 5.95 10.73
N ASN A 7 -8.63 6.73 11.04
CA ASN A 7 -7.60 7.16 10.10
C ASN A 7 -6.38 6.22 10.10
N ARG A 8 -6.45 5.10 10.83
CA ARG A 8 -5.37 4.11 10.89
C ARG A 8 -5.34 3.28 9.61
N LEU A 9 -4.15 3.07 9.07
CA LEU A 9 -3.93 2.13 7.98
C LEU A 9 -4.13 0.70 8.49
N ILE A 10 -4.79 -0.13 7.68
CA ILE A 10 -5.11 -1.51 8.04
C ILE A 10 -4.08 -2.45 7.40
N CYS A 11 -3.54 -3.36 8.19
CA CYS A 11 -2.53 -4.31 7.76
C CYS A 11 -2.74 -5.68 8.42
N THR A 12 -2.30 -6.74 7.75
CA THR A 12 -2.12 -8.07 8.35
C THR A 12 -0.64 -8.34 8.52
N TYR A 13 -0.26 -9.03 9.60
CA TYR A 13 1.11 -9.50 9.79
C TYR A 13 1.25 -10.91 9.20
N ASP A 14 2.25 -11.11 8.34
CA ASP A 14 2.58 -12.42 7.79
C ASP A 14 3.84 -12.96 8.48
N THR A 15 3.72 -14.13 9.09
CA THR A 15 4.81 -14.78 9.82
C THR A 15 5.83 -15.43 8.88
N THR A 16 5.48 -15.65 7.60
CA THR A 16 6.37 -16.29 6.63
C THR A 16 7.47 -15.34 6.15
N ASP A 17 7.15 -14.06 5.98
CA ASP A 17 8.10 -13.02 5.55
C ASP A 17 8.45 -12.01 6.66
N SER A 18 7.83 -12.16 7.84
CA SER A 18 7.99 -11.30 9.01
C SER A 18 7.69 -9.83 8.74
N ARG A 19 6.74 -9.53 7.85
CA ARG A 19 6.40 -8.16 7.42
C ARG A 19 4.91 -7.86 7.55
N TYR A 20 4.59 -6.57 7.56
CA TYR A 20 3.22 -6.08 7.50
C TYR A 20 2.79 -5.90 6.05
N HIS A 21 1.61 -6.43 5.74
CA HIS A 21 0.96 -6.34 4.43
C HIS A 21 -0.25 -5.43 4.57
N GLY A 22 -0.24 -4.30 3.87
CA GLY A 22 -1.42 -3.45 3.77
C GLY A 22 -2.62 -4.25 3.23
N ARG A 23 -3.83 -3.91 3.66
CA ARG A 23 -5.06 -4.46 3.10
C ARG A 23 -6.01 -3.34 2.66
N ALA A 24 -6.69 -3.55 1.54
CA ALA A 24 -7.81 -2.69 1.14
C ALA A 24 -9.10 -3.09 1.86
N VAL A 25 -9.28 -4.39 2.12
CA VAL A 25 -10.46 -4.95 2.76
C VAL A 25 -10.07 -6.16 3.63
N ILE A 26 -10.76 -6.30 4.76
CA ILE A 26 -10.73 -7.50 5.61
C ILE A 26 -12.20 -7.94 5.80
N CYS A 27 -12.55 -9.08 5.20
CA CYS A 27 -13.92 -9.62 5.18
C CYS A 27 -14.24 -10.45 6.44
N SER A 28 -13.92 -9.92 7.62
CA SER A 28 -14.29 -10.51 8.92
C SER A 28 -15.66 -10.00 9.41
N ASN A 29 -16.09 -10.43 10.60
CA ASN A 29 -17.23 -9.84 11.30
C ASN A 29 -16.74 -9.26 12.64
N PRO A 30 -16.51 -7.92 12.74
CA PRO A 30 -16.87 -6.86 11.79
C PRO A 30 -15.96 -6.79 10.55
N SER A 31 -16.47 -6.26 9.43
CA SER A 31 -15.71 -6.05 8.19
C SER A 31 -14.98 -4.71 8.22
N ILE A 32 -13.76 -4.67 7.70
CA ILE A 32 -12.96 -3.44 7.64
C ILE A 32 -12.68 -3.10 6.17
N ILE A 33 -12.98 -1.86 5.78
CA ILE A 33 -12.74 -1.34 4.42
C ILE A 33 -11.85 -0.10 4.56
N SER A 34 -10.79 -0.03 3.76
CA SER A 34 -9.84 1.09 3.76
C SER A 34 -9.72 1.70 2.37
N THR A 35 -10.13 2.96 2.26
CA THR A 35 -10.01 3.75 1.02
C THR A 35 -8.55 4.00 0.66
N THR A 36 -7.70 4.31 1.64
CA THR A 36 -6.25 4.49 1.43
C THR A 36 -5.56 3.16 1.15
N GLY A 37 -6.02 2.08 1.79
CA GLY A 37 -5.56 0.72 1.52
C GLY A 37 -5.82 0.31 0.07
N MET A 38 -6.91 0.75 -0.56
CA MET A 38 -7.18 0.44 -1.97
C MET A 38 -6.09 0.95 -2.92
N ILE A 39 -5.42 2.05 -2.58
CA ILE A 39 -4.36 2.66 -3.40
C ILE A 39 -2.97 2.19 -2.96
N GLU A 40 -2.71 2.10 -1.66
CA GLU A 40 -1.36 1.84 -1.13
C GLU A 40 -1.08 0.37 -0.79
N ALA A 41 -2.10 -0.47 -0.56
CA ALA A 41 -1.91 -1.88 -0.23
C ALA A 41 -1.50 -2.79 -1.39
N PRO A 42 -1.96 -2.56 -2.65
CA PRO A 42 -1.59 -3.43 -3.77
C PRO A 42 -0.07 -3.53 -3.95
N ALA A 43 0.43 -4.75 -4.14
CA ALA A 43 1.83 -4.97 -4.39
C ALA A 43 2.24 -4.31 -5.72
N ARG A 44 3.17 -3.36 -5.65
CA ARG A 44 3.74 -2.71 -6.83
C ARG A 44 4.73 -3.65 -7.54
N PRO A 45 4.91 -3.52 -8.87
CA PRO A 45 5.89 -4.32 -9.60
C PRO A 45 7.31 -4.06 -9.11
N ARG A 46 8.22 -5.02 -9.35
CA ARG A 46 9.61 -4.94 -8.88
C ARG A 46 10.35 -3.69 -9.38
N GLU A 47 10.09 -3.30 -10.61
CA GLU A 47 10.70 -2.13 -11.29
C GLU A 47 10.46 -0.83 -10.51
N TYR A 48 9.25 -0.66 -9.96
CA TYR A 48 8.90 0.47 -9.11
C TYR A 48 9.88 0.63 -7.94
N TYR A 49 10.23 -0.48 -7.28
CA TYR A 49 11.12 -0.43 -6.11
C TYR A 49 12.57 -0.08 -6.50
N PHE A 50 13.04 -0.53 -7.66
CA PHE A 50 14.36 -0.17 -8.17
C PHE A 50 14.43 1.32 -8.52
N GLU A 51 13.42 1.85 -9.22
CA GLU A 51 13.35 3.26 -9.56
C GLU A 51 13.20 4.15 -8.32
N ALA A 52 12.33 3.76 -7.38
CA ALA A 52 12.16 4.46 -6.11
C ALA A 52 13.47 4.50 -5.31
N MET A 53 14.22 3.39 -5.27
CA MET A 53 15.54 3.34 -4.62
C MET A 53 16.55 4.26 -5.31
N LYS A 54 16.63 4.20 -6.64
CA LYS A 54 17.54 5.05 -7.44
C LYS A 54 17.27 6.53 -7.23
N ARG A 55 16.00 6.96 -7.28
CA ARG A 55 15.62 8.37 -7.08
C ARG A 55 15.83 8.83 -5.64
N LYS A 56 15.52 7.98 -4.65
CA LYS A 56 15.80 8.27 -3.25
C LYS A 56 17.30 8.48 -3.00
N MET A 57 18.16 7.68 -3.65
CA MET A 57 19.61 7.85 -3.57
C MET A 57 20.10 9.17 -4.19
N GLN A 58 19.36 9.70 -5.16
CA GLN A 58 19.64 10.99 -5.81
C GLN A 58 19.00 12.19 -5.08
N GLY A 59 18.21 11.96 -4.03
CA GLY A 59 17.48 13.01 -3.30
C GLY A 59 16.25 13.57 -4.05
N LEU A 60 15.79 12.87 -5.10
CA LEU A 60 14.59 13.27 -5.85
C LEU A 60 13.31 12.72 -5.21
N ASP A 61 12.20 13.42 -5.42
CA ASP A 61 10.89 12.96 -4.96
C ASP A 61 10.44 11.66 -5.67
N ILE A 62 9.72 10.83 -4.93
CA ILE A 62 9.26 9.49 -5.32
C ILE A 62 7.84 9.56 -5.92
N GLN A 63 7.12 10.67 -5.73
CA GLN A 63 5.74 10.84 -6.20
C GLN A 63 5.63 10.68 -7.73
N ASP A 64 6.61 11.15 -8.49
CA ASP A 64 6.62 11.01 -9.95
C ASP A 64 6.65 9.54 -10.40
N VAL A 65 7.39 8.68 -9.68
CA VAL A 65 7.50 7.23 -10.00
C VAL A 65 6.17 6.54 -9.79
N LYS A 66 5.43 6.95 -8.75
CA LYS A 66 4.09 6.41 -8.49
C LYS A 66 3.17 6.67 -9.69
N LYS A 67 3.25 7.86 -10.29
CA LYS A 67 2.40 8.28 -11.41
C LYS A 67 2.76 7.55 -12.70
N THR A 68 4.03 7.52 -13.07
CA THR A 68 4.50 6.90 -14.34
C THR A 68 4.15 5.42 -14.43
N ILE A 69 4.24 4.68 -13.33
CA ILE A 69 3.91 3.24 -13.35
C ILE A 69 2.40 3.00 -13.28
N MET A 70 1.63 3.84 -12.60
CA MET A 70 0.16 3.75 -12.61
C MET A 70 -0.44 4.06 -13.99
N GLU A 71 0.21 4.89 -14.81
CA GLU A 71 -0.21 5.19 -16.19
C GLU A 71 0.02 4.02 -17.17
N ASN A 72 0.85 3.04 -16.79
CA ASN A 72 1.19 1.87 -17.61
C ASN A 72 0.33 0.62 -17.31
N PHE A 73 -0.68 0.75 -16.43
CA PHE A 73 -1.70 -0.27 -16.12
C PHE A 73 -3.09 0.22 -16.52
#